data_AF-A0A524QVG5-F1
#
_entry.id   AF-A0A524QVG5-F1
#
_cell.length_a   1.000
_cell.length_b   1.000
_cell.length_c   1.000
_cell.angle_alpha   90.00
_cell.angle_beta   90.00
_cell.angle_gamma   90.00
#
_symmetry.space_group_name_H-M   'P 1'
#
loop_
_entity.id
_entity.type
_entity.pdbx_description
1 polymer ?
#
loop_
_entity_poly.entity_id
_entity_poly.type
_entity_poly.pdbx_seq_one_letter_code
_entity_poly.pdbx_strand_id
1 'polypeptide(L)' 'MKITIKGQVTIPQEIRERHGLLPGTEVHFVDDGNEVRLVKGAETQRRGPRLVAHMRGRADTRMTTDEIMALTRGG' A
#
# COMPACT_ATOMS: atom_id res chain seq x y z
N MET A 1 11.22 6.55 23.94
CA MET A 1 10.35 5.49 24.52
C MET A 1 11.11 4.17 24.46
N LYS A 2 10.85 3.25 25.39
CA LYS A 2 11.45 1.91 25.40
C LYS A 2 10.38 0.88 25.06
N ILE A 3 10.80 -0.21 24.41
CA ILE A 3 9.93 -1.35 24.12
C ILE A 3 9.66 -2.09 25.44
N THR A 4 8.41 -2.49 25.70
CA THR A 4 8.06 -3.27 26.89
C THR A 4 8.59 -4.70 26.78
N ILE A 5 8.59 -5.45 27.88
CA ILE A 5 8.96 -6.88 27.88
C ILE A 5 8.11 -7.72 26.91
N LYS A 6 6.92 -7.23 26.55
CA LYS A 6 5.99 -7.87 25.61
C LYS A 6 6.19 -7.42 24.16
N GLY A 7 7.22 -6.61 23.87
CA GLY A 7 7.48 -6.11 22.52
C GLY A 7 6.60 -4.92 22.10
N GLN A 8 5.88 -4.29 23.03
CA GLN A 8 4.96 -3.18 22.70
C GLN A 8 5.68 -1.82 22.79
N VAL A 9 5.29 -0.89 21.92
CA VAL A 9 5.70 0.52 21.97
C VAL A 9 4.49 1.42 21.76
N THR A 10 4.45 2.54 22.48
CA THR A 10 3.37 3.52 22.37
C THR A 10 3.67 4.51 21.26
N ILE A 11 2.66 4.82 20.43
CA ILE A 11 2.76 5.88 19.43
C ILE A 11 2.44 7.22 20.10
N PRO A 12 3.31 8.25 20.03
CA PRO A 12 3.06 9.56 20.62
C PRO A 12 1.80 10.20 20.04
N GLN A 13 1.13 11.02 20.84
CA GLN A 13 -0.13 11.67 20.44
C GLN A 13 0.00 12.45 19.14
N GLU A 14 1.03 13.28 19.00
CA GLU A 14 1.27 14.09 17.80
C GLU A 14 1.39 13.26 16.52
N ILE A 15 2.01 12.08 16.62
CA ILE A 15 2.14 11.14 15.49
C ILE A 15 0.80 10.48 15.18
N ARG A 16 0.04 10.09 16.21
CA ARG A 16 -1.31 9.54 16.01
C ARG A 16 -2.24 10.51 15.33
N GLU A 17 -2.25 11.78 15.74
CA GLU A 17 -3.10 12.81 15.16
C GLU A 17 -2.68 13.13 13.73
N ARG A 18 -1.40 13.41 13.51
CA ARG A 18 -0.84 13.74 12.18
C ARG A 18 -1.09 12.63 11.16
N HIS A 19 -0.98 11.37 11.59
CA HIS A 19 -1.19 10.23 10.72
C HIS A 19 -2.59 9.63 10.84
N GLY A 20 -3.50 10.19 11.62
CA GLY A 20 -4.87 9.68 11.83
C GLY A 20 -4.95 8.23 12.32
N LEU A 21 -4.06 7.84 13.24
CA LEU A 21 -4.06 6.54 13.94
C LEU A 21 -4.99 6.62 15.16
N LEU A 22 -6.29 6.71 14.89
CA LEU A 22 -7.33 6.80 15.92
C LEU A 22 -7.64 5.43 16.52
N PRO A 23 -8.28 5.36 17.70
CA PRO A 23 -8.72 4.08 18.27
C PRO A 23 -9.53 3.25 17.26
N GLY A 24 -9.23 1.95 17.16
CA GLY A 24 -9.87 1.05 16.19
C GLY A 24 -9.26 1.04 14.79
N THR A 25 -8.22 1.84 14.53
CA THR A 25 -7.48 1.78 13.25
C THR A 25 -6.68 0.47 13.16
N GLU A 26 -6.97 -0.35 12.16
CA GLU A 26 -6.12 -1.49 11.81
C GLU A 26 -4.80 -0.98 11.23
N VAL A 27 -3.70 -1.65 11.56
CA VAL A 27 -2.35 -1.29 11.11
C VAL A 27 -1.57 -2.52 10.71
N HIS A 28 -0.69 -2.39 9.73
CA HIS A 28 0.27 -3.41 9.36
C HIS A 28 1.69 -2.90 9.52
N PHE A 29 2.58 -3.80 9.88
CA PHE A 29 4.02 -3.55 9.91
C PHE A 29 4.63 -4.02 8.61
N VAL A 30 5.46 -3.17 8.01
CA VAL A 30 6.30 -3.50 6.86
C VAL A 30 7.74 -3.44 7.32
N ASP A 31 8.49 -4.51 7.06
CA ASP A 31 9.92 -4.60 7.32
C ASP A 31 10.68 -4.09 6.09
N ASP A 32 11.50 -3.06 6.29
CA ASP A 32 12.39 -2.47 5.30
C ASP A 32 13.87 -2.61 5.74
N GLY A 33 14.20 -3.77 6.33
CA GLY A 33 15.53 -4.16 6.78
C GLY A 33 15.95 -3.44 8.06
N ASN A 34 16.37 -2.18 7.93
CA ASN A 34 16.80 -1.36 9.08
C ASN A 34 15.66 -0.54 9.69
N GLU A 35 14.53 -0.46 9.00
CA GLU A 35 13.37 0.34 9.40
C GLU A 35 12.12 -0.53 9.43
N VAL A 36 11.21 -0.20 10.35
CA VAL A 36 9.87 -0.78 10.37
C VAL A 36 8.88 0.35 10.10
N ARG A 37 8.13 0.23 9.02
CA ARG A 37 7.05 1.18 8.70
C ARG A 37 5.72 0.67 9.21
N LEU A 38 4.98 1.56 9.88
CA LEU A 38 3.59 1.34 10.23
C LEU A 38 2.70 1.92 9.14
N VAL A 39 1.91 1.06 8.49
CA VAL A 39 0.93 1.49 7.48
C VAL A 39 -0.48 1.25 8.00
N LYS A 40 -1.42 2.15 7.70
CA LYS A 40 -2.83 1.89 7.97
C LYS A 40 -3.27 0.64 7.20
N GLY A 41 -4.05 -0.21 7.87
CA GLY A 41 -4.78 -1.28 7.23
C GLY A 41 -5.68 -0.70 6.16
N ALA A 42 -5.34 -0.93 4.91
CA ALA A 42 -6.30 -0.78 3.84
C ALA A 42 -7.22 -2.00 3.93
N GLU A 43 -8.53 -1.81 3.98
CA GLU A 43 -9.50 -2.88 3.73
C GLU A 43 -9.10 -3.60 2.43
N THR A 44 -8.43 -4.74 2.58
CA THR A 44 -7.97 -5.61 1.50
C THR A 44 -7.06 -4.92 0.47
N GLN A 45 -5.93 -5.53 0.17
CA GLN A 45 -5.18 -5.21 -1.05
C GLN A 45 -6.14 -5.28 -2.23
N ARG A 46 -6.57 -4.11 -2.73
CA ARG A 46 -7.57 -3.99 -3.80
C ARG A 46 -7.10 -4.89 -4.95
N ARG A 47 -8.01 -5.71 -5.49
CA ARG A 47 -7.73 -6.66 -6.60
C ARG A 47 -6.97 -6.00 -7.75
N GLY A 48 -7.17 -4.68 -7.96
CA GLY A 48 -6.51 -3.86 -8.98
C GLY A 48 -4.98 -3.93 -8.95
N PRO A 49 -4.28 -3.43 -7.91
CA PRO A 49 -2.81 -3.48 -7.84
C PRO A 49 -2.18 -4.87 -8.09
N ARG A 50 -2.77 -5.94 -7.55
CA ARG A 50 -2.30 -7.32 -7.78
C ARG A 50 -2.52 -7.76 -9.22
N LEU A 51 -3.69 -7.47 -9.79
CA LEU A 51 -4.00 -7.76 -11.18
C LEU A 51 -3.06 -6.99 -12.12
N VAL A 52 -2.83 -5.70 -11.88
CA VAL A 52 -1.89 -4.86 -12.64
C VAL A 52 -0.47 -5.39 -12.55
N ALA A 53 -0.02 -5.82 -11.36
CA ALA A 53 1.30 -6.45 -11.21
C ALA A 53 1.42 -7.75 -12.01
N HIS A 54 0.36 -8.57 -12.05
CA HIS A 54 0.34 -9.81 -12.81
C HIS A 54 0.31 -9.59 -14.34
N MET A 55 -0.35 -8.52 -14.80
CA MET A 55 -0.47 -8.17 -16.21
C MET A 55 0.74 -7.41 -16.76
N ARG A 56 1.58 -6.82 -15.90
CA ARG A 56 2.76 -6.05 -16.31
C ARG A 56 3.74 -6.92 -17.10
N GLY A 57 4.11 -6.46 -18.30
CA GLY A 57 5.09 -7.12 -19.16
C GLY A 57 4.57 -8.32 -19.97
N ARG A 58 3.25 -8.61 -19.93
CA ARG A 58 2.65 -9.74 -20.66
C ARG A 58 1.97 -9.38 -21.98
N ALA A 59 2.05 -8.12 -22.41
CA ALA A 59 1.40 -7.68 -23.64
C ALA A 59 2.17 -8.19 -24.88
N ASP A 60 1.50 -8.94 -25.76
CA ASP A 60 2.03 -9.50 -27.01
C ASP A 60 1.37 -8.89 -28.27
N THR A 61 0.90 -7.64 -28.15
CA THR A 61 0.05 -6.99 -29.16
C THR A 61 0.87 -6.35 -30.29
N ARG A 62 0.33 -6.44 -31.53
CA ARG A 62 0.84 -5.77 -32.74
C ARG A 62 0.33 -4.33 -32.89
N MET A 63 -0.45 -3.83 -31.94
CA MET A 63 -1.04 -2.49 -31.98
C MET A 63 0.00 -1.43 -31.66
N THR A 64 -0.11 -0.29 -32.31
CA THR A 64 0.65 0.91 -31.99
C THR A 64 0.22 1.48 -30.64
N THR A 65 1.07 2.31 -30.04
CA THR A 65 0.76 3.00 -28.79
C THR A 65 -0.52 3.82 -28.90
N ASP A 66 -0.75 4.49 -30.02
CA ASP A 66 -1.94 5.33 -30.24
C ASP A 66 -3.23 4.51 -30.28
N GLU A 67 -3.21 3.33 -30.91
CA GLU A 67 -4.37 2.41 -30.93
C GLU A 67 -4.69 1.85 -29.53
N ILE A 68 -3.66 1.53 -28.73
CA ILE A 68 -3.83 1.09 -27.34
C ILE A 68 -4.44 2.23 -26.49
N MET A 69 -3.93 3.43 -26.68
CA MET A 69 -4.37 4.63 -25.99
C MET A 69 -5.81 5.01 -26.34
N ALA A 70 -6.24 4.84 -27.60
CA ALA A 70 -7.63 5.03 -28.02
C ALA A 70 -8.57 3.99 -27.41
N LEU A 71 -8.19 2.70 -27.44
CA LEU A 71 -9.01 1.60 -26.89
C LEU A 71 -9.24 1.74 -25.38
N THR A 72 -8.21 2.12 -24.63
CA THR A 72 -8.24 2.11 -23.15
C THR A 72 -8.86 3.37 -22.54
N ARG A 73 -9.05 4.44 -23.32
CA ARG A 73 -9.66 5.70 -22.85
C ARG A 73 -11.08 5.94 -23.34
N GLY A 74 -11.74 4.89 -23.83
CA GLY A 74 -13.12 4.93 -24.27
C GLY A 74 -13.28 5.75 -25.55
N GLY A 75 -12.64 5.27 -26.64
CA GLY A 75 -12.97 5.74 -27.99
C GLY A 75 -14.46 5.68 -28.29
#